data_AF-A0A8T6LWA7-F1
#
_entry.id   AF-A0A8T6LWA7-F1
#
_cell.length_a   1.000
_cell.length_b   1.000
_cell.length_c   1.000
_cell.angle_alpha   90.00
_cell.angle_beta   90.00
_cell.angle_gamma   90.00
#
_symmetry.space_group_name_H-M   'P 1'
#
loop_
_entity.id
_entity.type
_entity.pdbx_description
1 polymer ?
#
loop_
_entity_poly.entity_id
_entity_poly.type
_entity_poly.pdbx_seq_one_letter_code
_entity_poly.pdbx_strand_id
1 'polypeptide(L)'
;TQTPTQHITSTIQARAVAGDINTNINVESPQLQSTPNAPKKKSKDAMFMGLGDVIFPGMLVLSAAQYLEGPDGFLVAMTTLLGGLVGYFALMTYVARGRAQAGLPLLNGGAILGYIIGGLLLIGPAIFQFGITL
;
A
#
# COMPACT_ATOMS: atom_id res chain seq x y z
N THR A 1 -51.71 29.22 -15.44
CA THR A 1 -52.48 30.32 -16.08
C THR A 1 -52.04 31.63 -15.47
N GLN A 2 -51.86 32.65 -16.32
CA GLN A 2 -51.18 33.92 -16.09
C GLN A 2 -51.73 34.77 -14.91
N THR A 3 -50.79 35.45 -14.20
CA THR A 3 -50.62 36.92 -13.93
C THR A 3 -51.83 37.85 -14.14
N PRO A 4 -51.88 39.16 -13.73
CA PRO A 4 -50.83 40.14 -13.36
C PRO A 4 -51.27 41.08 -12.18
N THR A 5 -50.64 42.17 -11.72
CA THR A 5 -50.46 43.52 -12.35
C THR A 5 -50.00 44.46 -11.20
N GLN A 6 -48.76 44.98 -11.16
CA GLN A 6 -48.34 46.31 -11.61
C GLN A 6 -49.17 47.52 -11.11
N HIS A 7 -48.56 48.38 -10.30
CA HIS A 7 -48.87 49.81 -10.21
C HIS A 7 -47.51 50.54 -10.05
N ILE A 8 -46.97 51.10 -11.14
CA ILE A 8 -47.04 52.52 -11.54
C ILE A 8 -46.23 53.39 -10.56
N THR A 9 -44.96 53.71 -10.82
CA THR A 9 -44.34 54.58 -11.85
C THR A 9 -44.41 56.07 -11.54
N SER A 10 -43.22 56.67 -11.66
CA SER A 10 -42.88 58.10 -11.74
C SER A 10 -42.99 58.83 -10.41
N THR A 11 -41.98 59.57 -9.98
CA THR A 11 -41.53 60.78 -10.66
C THR A 11 -40.25 61.28 -9.97
N ILE A 12 -39.44 62.10 -10.66
CA ILE A 12 -38.44 63.04 -10.07
C ILE A 12 -37.09 62.35 -9.76
N GLN A 13 -35.90 62.65 -10.31
CA GLN A 13 -35.34 63.78 -11.06
C GLN A 13 -33.84 63.42 -11.27
N ALA A 14 -33.33 63.18 -12.47
CA ALA A 14 -32.81 64.18 -13.43
C ALA A 14 -31.83 65.16 -12.74
N ARG A 15 -30.52 65.27 -13.02
CA ARG A 15 -29.68 65.00 -14.20
C ARG A 15 -28.25 64.76 -13.71
N ALA A 16 -27.66 63.62 -14.03
CA ALA A 16 -26.21 63.50 -14.19
C ALA A 16 -25.92 63.78 -15.66
N VAL A 17 -25.14 64.82 -15.96
CA VAL A 17 -24.66 65.10 -17.31
C VAL A 17 -23.18 64.80 -17.39
N ALA A 18 -22.89 63.94 -18.36
CA ALA A 18 -21.65 63.79 -19.12
C ALA A 18 -20.47 63.08 -18.43
N GLY A 19 -20.11 61.94 -19.02
CA GLY A 19 -18.85 61.27 -18.79
C GLY A 19 -18.95 59.83 -19.26
N ASP A 20 -18.73 59.60 -20.55
CA ASP A 20 -18.60 58.27 -21.14
C ASP A 20 -17.51 57.48 -20.41
N ILE A 21 -17.87 56.34 -19.83
CA ILE A 21 -16.93 55.34 -19.36
C ILE A 21 -17.37 53.98 -19.86
N ASN A 22 -16.89 53.64 -21.06
CA ASN A 22 -16.75 52.26 -21.49
C ASN A 22 -15.50 51.68 -20.79
N THR A 23 -15.69 50.79 -19.82
CA THR A 23 -14.66 49.78 -19.52
C THR A 23 -15.27 48.57 -18.83
N ASN A 24 -15.44 47.53 -19.63
CA ASN A 24 -15.14 46.12 -19.37
C ASN A 24 -15.05 45.71 -17.89
N ILE A 25 -16.08 44.99 -17.43
CA ILE A 25 -16.06 44.26 -16.18
C ILE A 25 -15.06 43.10 -16.31
N ASN A 26 -13.89 43.23 -15.69
CA ASN A 26 -13.08 42.07 -15.33
C ASN A 26 -13.38 41.73 -13.86
N VAL A 27 -13.99 40.57 -13.67
CA VAL A 27 -14.36 40.04 -12.36
C VAL A 27 -13.08 39.55 -11.68
N GLU A 28 -12.49 40.40 -10.83
CA GLU A 28 -11.38 39.98 -9.97
C GLU A 28 -11.96 39.14 -8.82
N SER A 29 -11.79 37.81 -8.91
CA SER A 29 -12.05 36.90 -7.79
C SER A 29 -11.02 37.17 -6.68
N PRO A 30 -11.37 37.08 -5.39
CA PRO A 30 -10.41 37.29 -4.31
C PRO A 30 -9.23 36.31 -4.43
N GLN A 31 -8.07 36.82 -4.82
CA GLN A 31 -6.81 36.08 -4.80
C GLN A 31 -6.48 35.74 -3.34
N LEU A 32 -6.68 34.48 -2.96
CA LEU A 32 -6.17 33.92 -1.72
C LEU A 32 -4.64 34.04 -1.74
N GLN A 33 -4.13 34.99 -0.96
CA GLN A 33 -2.71 35.18 -0.68
C GLN A 33 -2.09 33.86 -0.23
N SER A 34 -1.24 33.28 -1.09
CA SER A 34 -0.40 32.15 -0.71
C SER A 34 0.73 32.66 0.18
N THR A 35 0.59 32.42 1.48
CA THR A 35 1.66 32.63 2.45
C THR A 35 2.89 31.81 2.04
N PRO A 36 4.10 32.41 2.03
CA PRO A 36 5.31 31.67 1.73
C PRO A 36 5.77 30.87 2.95
N ASN A 37 6.23 29.64 2.68
CA ASN A 37 6.96 28.76 3.60
C ASN A 37 6.17 28.11 4.75
N ALA A 38 5.25 27.21 4.40
CA ALA A 38 5.13 25.98 5.19
C ALA A 38 6.25 25.01 4.73
N PRO A 39 7.14 24.52 5.62
CA PRO A 39 8.11 23.50 5.23
C PRO A 39 7.33 22.29 4.73
N LYS A 40 7.54 21.92 3.46
CA LYS A 40 7.08 20.63 2.93
C LYS A 40 7.68 19.57 3.85
N LYS A 41 6.87 18.98 4.73
CA LYS A 41 7.24 17.72 5.39
C LYS A 41 7.58 16.79 4.23
N LYS A 42 8.86 16.45 4.05
CA LYS A 42 9.26 15.31 3.23
C LYS A 42 8.40 14.18 3.77
N SER A 43 7.41 13.77 2.98
CA SER A 43 6.70 12.55 3.27
C SER A 43 7.80 11.53 3.53
N LYS A 44 7.68 10.82 4.66
CA LYS A 44 8.40 9.58 4.81
C LYS A 44 7.80 8.70 3.72
N ASP A 45 8.26 8.87 2.48
CA ASP A 45 8.10 7.91 1.40
C ASP A 45 8.97 6.74 1.84
N ALA A 46 8.50 6.07 2.88
CA ALA A 46 8.96 4.78 3.28
C ALA A 46 8.89 3.97 2.00
N MET A 47 10.03 3.76 1.36
CA MET A 47 10.88 2.59 1.62
C MET A 47 10.19 1.41 2.34
N PHE A 48 8.88 1.21 2.14
CA PHE A 48 8.22 -0.05 2.35
C PHE A 48 8.41 -0.79 1.02
N MET A 49 9.67 -1.15 0.74
CA MET A 49 9.93 -2.16 -0.27
C MET A 49 9.29 -3.45 0.28
N GLY A 50 8.06 -3.72 -0.15
CA GLY A 50 7.36 -4.97 0.13
C GLY A 50 7.21 -5.34 1.61
N LEU A 51 6.62 -4.48 2.46
CA LEU A 51 6.25 -4.91 3.82
C LEU A 51 5.30 -6.14 3.79
N GLY A 52 4.41 -6.20 2.80
CA GLY A 52 3.56 -7.37 2.54
C GLY A 52 4.36 -8.63 2.20
N ASP A 53 5.51 -8.47 1.53
CA ASP A 53 6.39 -9.56 1.14
C ASP A 53 6.93 -10.26 2.39
N VAL A 54 7.25 -9.55 3.47
CA VAL A 54 7.71 -10.18 4.73
C VAL A 54 6.55 -10.72 5.56
N ILE A 55 5.39 -10.05 5.55
CA ILE A 55 4.21 -10.46 6.32
C ILE A 55 3.65 -11.81 5.84
N PHE A 56 3.55 -12.02 4.53
CA PHE A 56 2.94 -13.25 3.98
C PHE A 56 3.66 -14.55 4.38
N PRO A 57 4.98 -14.71 4.16
CA PRO A 57 5.73 -15.85 4.64
C PRO A 57 5.89 -15.84 6.16
N GLY A 58 5.89 -14.67 6.82
CA GLY A 58 5.88 -14.57 8.28
C GLY A 58 4.65 -15.25 8.91
N MET A 59 3.49 -15.13 8.28
CA MET A 59 2.27 -15.84 8.70
C MET A 59 2.40 -17.36 8.56
N LEU A 60 3.10 -17.85 7.53
CA LEU A 60 3.36 -19.29 7.37
C LEU A 60 4.29 -19.82 8.47
N VAL A 61 5.35 -19.09 8.79
CA VAL A 61 6.29 -19.44 9.88
C VAL A 61 5.55 -19.51 11.22
N LEU A 62 4.70 -18.51 11.50
CA LEU A 62 3.93 -18.45 12.73
C LEU A 62 2.91 -19.61 12.81
N SER A 63 2.27 -19.95 11.69
CA SER A 63 1.38 -21.09 11.59
C SER A 63 2.10 -22.41 11.88
N ALA A 64 3.31 -22.60 11.33
CA ALA A 64 4.11 -23.79 11.61
C ALA A 64 4.48 -23.88 13.10
N ALA A 65 4.92 -22.77 13.70
CA ALA A 65 5.29 -22.72 15.10
C ALA A 65 4.11 -22.99 16.06
N GLN A 66 2.90 -22.57 15.70
CA GLN A 66 1.73 -22.75 16.57
C GLN A 66 0.96 -24.04 16.36
N TYR A 67 0.94 -24.58 15.13
CA TYR A 67 0.08 -25.71 14.79
C TYR A 67 0.82 -27.05 14.84
N LEU A 68 2.14 -27.03 14.67
CA LEU A 68 2.97 -28.21 14.80
C LEU A 68 3.43 -28.33 16.25
N GLU A 69 3.02 -29.41 16.90
CA GLU A 69 3.36 -29.67 18.30
C GLU A 69 4.78 -30.23 18.46
N GLY A 70 5.40 -29.93 19.59
CA GLY A 70 6.72 -30.45 19.95
C GLY A 70 7.90 -29.72 19.31
N PRO A 71 9.14 -30.20 19.57
CA PRO A 71 10.37 -29.58 19.09
C PRO A 71 10.43 -29.48 17.56
N ASP A 72 9.84 -30.46 16.88
CA ASP A 72 9.83 -30.57 15.42
C ASP A 72 9.06 -29.41 14.78
N GLY A 73 7.97 -28.96 15.40
CA GLY A 73 7.21 -27.80 14.91
C GLY A 73 8.02 -26.50 14.91
N PHE A 74 8.81 -26.29 15.97
CA PHE A 74 9.73 -25.16 16.04
C PHE A 74 10.85 -25.27 15.01
N LEU A 75 11.42 -26.47 14.82
CA LEU A 75 12.43 -26.73 13.79
C LEU A 75 11.87 -26.46 12.37
N VAL A 76 10.65 -26.89 12.07
CA VAL A 76 9.98 -26.63 10.79
C VAL A 76 9.71 -25.12 10.61
N ALA A 77 9.32 -24.41 11.66
CA ALA A 77 9.18 -22.96 11.59
C ALA A 77 10.53 -22.28 11.26
N MET A 78 11.63 -22.75 11.85
CA MET A 78 12.98 -22.24 11.56
C MET A 78 13.43 -22.56 10.13
N THR A 79 13.19 -23.77 9.61
CA THR A 79 13.53 -24.10 8.21
C THR A 79 12.69 -23.31 7.22
N THR A 80 11.41 -23.06 7.53
CA THR A 80 10.51 -22.20 6.75
C THR A 80 11.03 -20.78 6.69
N LEU A 81 11.43 -20.22 7.84
CA LEU A 81 12.04 -18.89 7.93
C LEU A 81 13.34 -18.81 7.12
N LEU A 82 14.18 -19.84 7.23
CA LEU A 82 15.44 -19.92 6.50
C LEU A 82 15.22 -20.01 4.99
N GLY A 83 14.23 -20.79 4.54
CA GLY A 83 13.83 -20.86 3.13
C GLY A 83 13.34 -19.51 2.59
N GLY A 84 12.54 -18.79 3.40
CA GLY A 84 12.14 -17.41 3.07
C GLY A 84 13.33 -16.46 2.95
N LEU A 85 14.31 -16.56 3.87
CA LEU A 85 15.53 -15.74 3.83
C LEU A 85 16.42 -16.04 2.62
N VAL A 86 16.55 -17.31 2.25
CA VAL A 86 17.25 -17.72 1.01
C VAL A 86 16.51 -17.20 -0.23
N GLY A 87 15.17 -17.26 -0.24
CA GLY A 87 14.34 -16.66 -1.27
C GLY A 87 14.55 -15.15 -1.40
N TYR A 88 14.66 -14.44 -0.26
CA TYR A 88 14.98 -13.02 -0.23
C TYR A 88 16.37 -12.74 -0.82
N PHE A 89 17.38 -13.51 -0.42
CA PHE A 89 18.75 -13.35 -0.91
C PHE A 89 18.86 -13.60 -2.42
N ALA A 90 18.16 -14.63 -2.92
CA ALA A 90 18.08 -14.91 -4.34
C ALA A 90 17.41 -13.75 -5.10
N LEU A 91 16.32 -13.19 -4.56
CA LEU A 91 15.63 -12.04 -5.15
C LEU A 91 16.56 -10.84 -5.23
N MET A 92 17.28 -10.54 -4.16
CA MET A 92 18.22 -9.42 -4.13
C MET A 92 19.36 -9.60 -5.14
N THR A 93 19.77 -10.84 -5.39
CA THR A 93 20.73 -11.19 -6.45
C THR A 93 20.15 -10.95 -7.85
N TYR A 94 18.87 -11.27 -8.09
CA TYR A 94 18.20 -11.00 -9.36
C TYR A 94 17.93 -9.51 -9.60
N VAL A 95 17.56 -8.78 -8.55
CA VAL A 95 17.37 -7.31 -8.58
C VAL A 95 18.70 -6.62 -8.88
N ALA A 96 19.80 -7.05 -8.27
CA ALA A 96 21.15 -6.55 -8.57
C ALA A 96 21.57 -6.79 -10.04
N ARG A 97 20.97 -7.77 -10.73
CA ARG A 97 21.17 -8.05 -12.16
C ARG A 97 20.26 -7.25 -13.09
N GLY A 98 19.48 -6.29 -12.58
CA GLY A 98 18.64 -5.39 -13.37
C GLY A 98 17.32 -6.00 -13.86
N ARG A 99 17.00 -7.24 -13.48
CA ARG A 99 15.72 -7.89 -13.81
C ARG A 99 14.77 -7.67 -12.63
N ALA A 100 14.00 -6.58 -12.71
CA ALA A 100 12.98 -6.29 -11.71
C ALA A 100 11.88 -7.36 -11.77
N GLN A 101 11.97 -8.34 -10.86
CA GLN A 101 10.97 -9.37 -10.66
C GLN A 101 10.13 -9.01 -9.43
N ALA A 102 8.85 -9.38 -9.43
CA ALA A 102 8.01 -9.23 -8.24
C ALA A 102 8.66 -9.99 -7.07
N GLY A 103 8.80 -9.33 -5.92
CA GLY A 103 9.40 -9.96 -4.74
C GLY A 103 8.56 -11.09 -4.16
N LEU A 104 7.23 -10.97 -4.27
CA LEU A 104 6.24 -11.95 -3.83
C LEU A 104 6.53 -13.40 -4.27
N PRO A 105 6.65 -13.74 -5.58
CA PRO A 105 6.79 -15.12 -6.00
C PRO A 105 8.07 -15.80 -5.49
N LEU A 106 9.21 -15.10 -5.46
CA LEU A 106 10.48 -15.71 -5.03
C LEU A 106 10.56 -15.85 -3.50
N LEU A 107 10.05 -14.85 -2.77
CA LEU A 107 10.07 -14.84 -1.32
C LEU A 107 9.05 -15.84 -0.72
N ASN A 108 7.83 -15.87 -1.26
CA ASN A 108 6.81 -16.84 -0.87
C ASN A 108 7.21 -18.25 -1.31
N GLY A 109 7.77 -18.39 -2.51
CA GLY A 109 8.28 -19.67 -3.01
C GLY A 109 9.38 -20.24 -2.12
N GLY A 110 10.33 -19.41 -1.67
CA GLY A 110 11.38 -19.81 -0.73
C GLY A 110 10.83 -20.29 0.62
N ALA A 111 9.88 -19.56 1.19
CA ALA A 111 9.24 -19.94 2.46
C ALA A 111 8.47 -21.26 2.34
N ILE A 112 7.65 -21.41 1.29
CA ILE A 112 6.89 -22.65 1.04
C ILE A 112 7.84 -23.83 0.83
N LEU A 113 8.93 -23.64 0.08
CA LEU A 113 9.91 -24.69 -0.15
C LEU A 113 10.61 -25.09 1.16
N GLY A 114 10.99 -24.11 2.00
CA GLY A 114 11.57 -24.37 3.32
C GLY A 114 10.60 -25.09 4.28
N TYR A 115 9.31 -24.78 4.20
CA TYR A 115 8.26 -25.48 4.96
C TYR A 115 8.11 -26.93 4.50
N ILE A 116 8.02 -27.18 3.20
CA ILE A 116 7.87 -28.54 2.65
C ILE A 116 9.11 -29.38 2.96
N ILE A 117 10.31 -28.85 2.73
CA ILE A 117 11.56 -29.59 2.99
C ILE A 117 11.72 -29.87 4.49
N GLY A 118 11.49 -28.86 5.34
CA GLY A 118 11.57 -29.03 6.79
C GLY A 118 10.53 -30.02 7.31
N GLY A 119 9.27 -29.86 6.90
CA GLY A 119 8.19 -30.76 7.29
C GLY A 119 8.44 -32.19 6.81
N LEU A 120 8.92 -32.38 5.59
CA LEU A 120 9.20 -33.72 5.05
C LEU A 120 10.40 -34.39 5.72
N LEU A 121 11.44 -33.63 6.12
CA LEU A 121 12.63 -34.20 6.76
C LEU A 121 12.49 -34.39 8.27
N LEU A 122 11.70 -33.55 8.94
CA LEU A 122 11.58 -33.57 10.40
C LEU A 122 10.35 -34.35 10.84
N ILE A 123 9.20 -34.07 10.24
CA ILE A 123 7.93 -34.72 10.59
C ILE A 123 7.73 -35.98 9.75
N GLY A 124 8.02 -35.91 8.44
CA GLY A 124 7.86 -37.01 7.49
C GLY A 124 8.38 -38.37 7.98
N PRO A 125 9.61 -38.49 8.51
CA PRO A 125 10.13 -39.76 8.99
C PRO A 125 9.38 -40.30 10.21
N ALA A 126 8.89 -39.42 11.09
CA ALA A 126 8.08 -39.82 12.23
C ALA A 126 6.78 -40.50 11.75
N ILE A 127 6.13 -39.97 10.70
CA ILE A 127 4.90 -40.56 10.13
C ILE A 127 5.15 -41.99 9.60
N PHE A 128 6.32 -42.24 8.99
CA PHE A 128 6.69 -43.56 8.50
C PHE A 128 7.06 -44.53 9.64
N GLN A 129 7.58 -44.03 10.76
CA GLN A 129 7.88 -44.85 11.95
C GLN A 129 6.62 -45.31 12.71
N PHE A 130 5.53 -44.54 12.68
CA PHE A 130 4.30 -44.88 13.42
C PHE A 130 3.47 -46.04 12.83
N GLY A 131 3.81 -46.56 11.64
CA GLY A 131 3.02 -47.62 10.99
C GLY A 131 3.80 -48.69 10.22
N ILE A 132 5.11 -48.53 10.05
CA ILE A 132 5.98 -49.52 9.37
C ILE A 132 7.12 -49.89 10.32
N THR A 133 6.77 -50.58 11.40
CA THR A 133 7.75 -51.39 12.15
C THR A 133 7.64 -52.81 11.57
N LEU A 134 8.76 -53.33 11.06
CA LEU A 134 8.91 -54.72 10.60
C LEU A 134 9.63 -55.51 11.69
#